data_AF-A0A800JYF3-F1
#
_entry.id   AF-A0A800JYF3-F1
#
_cell.length_a   1.000
_cell.length_b   1.000
_cell.length_c   1.000
_cell.angle_alpha   90.00
_cell.angle_beta   90.00
_cell.angle_gamma   90.00
#
_symmetry.space_group_name_H-M   'P 1'
#
loop_
_entity.id
_entity.type
_entity.pdbx_description
1 polymer ?
#
loop_
_entity_poly.entity_id
_entity_poly.type
_entity_poly.pdbx_seq_one_letter_code
_entity_poly.pdbx_strand_id
1 'polypeptide(L)'
;MKLSIAHIILIGYALVGLTFAAVSATVYRDIVLMRDSEAWVEHTLDMRNHLGTILSALQDAETGQRGYLLTGEESYLEPYRTGSAAITAEIASIRALTENPMQHANLDLLGPLVSAKFGELDQTIEVRRSIGFAAALAIVSTGRGKAVMDQIRSVLSTMDTVEDVLLDDRVREEEEPCRRHDLGHAHRHPDRGRCGCPPGRLRHANRHRVSQLVGGGGSRSGEGTKGAQTTCELPGVARIGTDSPGRRTERCVVGQRRGVVRCTRLG
;
A
#
# COMPACT_ATOMS: atom_id res chain seq x y z
N MET A 1 -41.41 -10.19 58.71
CA MET A 1 -41.85 -9.06 57.85
C MET A 1 -42.48 -9.66 56.59
N LYS A 2 -43.77 -9.44 56.35
CA LYS A 2 -44.44 -9.92 55.12
C LYS A 2 -44.06 -8.96 53.99
N LEU A 3 -43.28 -9.39 53.01
CA LEU A 3 -43.08 -8.58 51.81
C LEU A 3 -44.43 -8.43 51.10
N SER A 4 -44.89 -7.18 50.94
CA SER A 4 -46.06 -6.86 50.14
C SER A 4 -45.75 -7.11 48.66
N ILE A 5 -46.75 -7.55 47.89
CA ILE A 5 -46.65 -7.85 46.44
C ILE A 5 -45.99 -6.68 45.68
N ALA A 6 -46.22 -5.43 46.11
CA ALA A 6 -45.59 -4.24 45.54
C ALA A 6 -44.06 -4.25 45.58
N HIS A 7 -43.44 -4.78 46.65
CA HIS A 7 -41.98 -4.86 46.77
C HIS A 7 -41.38 -5.88 45.81
N ILE A 8 -42.09 -7.00 45.56
CA ILE A 8 -41.63 -8.04 44.62
C ILE A 8 -41.61 -7.48 43.19
N ILE A 9 -42.64 -6.70 42.82
CA ILE A 9 -42.73 -6.04 41.51
C ILE A 9 -41.60 -5.00 41.36
N LEU A 10 -41.34 -4.19 42.38
CA LEU A 10 -40.29 -3.16 42.35
C LEU A 10 -38.88 -3.77 42.21
N ILE A 11 -38.61 -4.87 42.92
CA ILE A 11 -37.34 -5.60 42.80
C ILE A 11 -37.16 -6.13 41.39
N GLY A 12 -38.22 -6.67 40.76
CA GLY A 12 -38.18 -7.15 39.38
C GLY A 12 -37.80 -6.06 38.38
N TYR A 13 -38.45 -4.90 38.45
CA TYR A 13 -38.12 -3.77 37.57
C TYR A 13 -36.71 -3.23 37.79
N ALA A 14 -36.26 -3.15 39.04
CA ALA A 14 -34.89 -2.72 39.36
C ALA A 14 -33.84 -3.68 38.76
N LEU A 15 -34.11 -4.99 38.78
CA LEU A 15 -33.23 -6.01 38.20
C LEU A 15 -33.13 -5.88 36.68
N VAL A 16 -34.26 -5.69 35.98
CA VAL A 16 -34.29 -5.47 34.52
C VAL A 16 -33.60 -4.15 34.14
N GLY A 17 -33.84 -3.08 34.90
CA GLY A 17 -33.15 -1.81 34.68
C GLY A 17 -31.64 -1.93 34.86
N LEU A 18 -31.19 -2.68 35.86
CA LEU A 18 -29.77 -2.93 36.12
C LEU A 18 -29.10 -3.71 34.98
N THR A 19 -29.75 -4.77 34.46
CA THR A 19 -29.18 -5.53 33.33
C THR A 19 -29.16 -4.70 32.05
N PHE A 20 -30.20 -3.90 31.78
CA PHE A 20 -30.23 -2.99 30.64
C PHE A 20 -29.14 -1.92 30.72
N ALA A 21 -28.93 -1.34 31.92
CA ALA A 21 -27.86 -0.38 32.16
C ALA A 21 -26.47 -1.02 31.99
N ALA A 22 -26.29 -2.26 32.45
CA ALA A 22 -25.03 -2.99 32.28
C ALA A 22 -24.71 -3.27 30.81
N VAL A 23 -25.69 -3.76 30.02
CA VAL A 23 -25.52 -3.98 28.57
C VAL A 23 -25.28 -2.66 27.84
N SER A 24 -26.00 -1.59 28.20
CA SER A 24 -25.79 -0.27 27.61
C SER A 24 -24.39 0.25 27.91
N ALA A 25 -23.87 0.04 29.13
CA ALA A 25 -22.52 0.44 29.50
C ALA A 25 -21.43 -0.34 28.75
N THR A 26 -21.62 -1.64 28.50
CA THR A 26 -20.67 -2.41 27.68
C THR A 26 -20.68 -1.94 26.23
N VAL A 27 -21.87 -1.76 25.64
CA VAL A 27 -22.00 -1.24 24.27
C VAL A 27 -21.41 0.17 24.14
N TYR A 28 -21.60 1.02 25.14
CA TYR A 28 -21.04 2.37 25.12
C TYR A 28 -19.51 2.37 25.19
N ARG A 29 -18.93 1.48 26.01
CA ARG A 29 -17.48 1.29 26.06
C ARG A 29 -16.93 0.77 24.73
N ASP A 30 -17.60 -0.21 24.14
CA ASP A 30 -17.21 -0.78 22.86
C ASP A 30 -17.25 0.28 21.75
N ILE A 31 -18.28 1.14 21.73
CA ILE A 31 -18.39 2.25 20.77
C ILE A 31 -17.28 3.28 20.94
N VAL A 32 -16.88 3.59 22.19
CA VAL A 32 -15.79 4.55 22.45
C VAL A 32 -14.43 3.98 22.05
N LEU A 33 -14.18 2.70 22.31
CA LEU A 33 -12.96 2.00 21.87
C LEU A 33 -12.88 1.84 20.34
N MET A 34 -14.03 1.74 19.66
CA MET A 34 -14.10 1.64 18.19
C MET A 34 -13.63 2.91 17.46
N ARG A 35 -13.75 4.09 18.09
CA ARG A 35 -13.48 5.39 17.44
C ARG A 35 -12.02 5.61 17.09
N ASP A 36 -11.09 5.02 17.84
CA ASP A 36 -9.66 5.17 17.56
C ASP A 36 -9.24 4.44 16.27
N SER A 37 -9.92 3.33 15.93
CA SER A 37 -9.68 2.60 14.67
C SER A 37 -10.15 3.35 13.41
N GLU A 38 -11.14 4.24 13.54
CA GLU A 38 -11.69 5.00 12.41
C GLU A 38 -10.73 6.11 11.94
N ALA A 39 -10.09 6.82 12.88
CA ALA A 39 -9.20 7.93 12.56
C ALA A 39 -7.91 7.50 11.81
N TRP A 40 -7.38 6.31 12.09
CA TRP A 40 -6.19 5.79 11.40
C TRP A 40 -6.48 5.27 10.00
N VAL A 41 -7.64 4.65 9.82
CA VAL A 41 -8.13 4.26 8.49
C VAL A 41 -8.38 5.51 7.65
N GLU A 42 -9.00 6.54 8.23
CA GLU A 42 -9.19 7.83 7.58
C GLU A 42 -7.84 8.45 7.17
N HIS A 43 -6.87 8.52 8.09
CA HIS A 43 -5.53 9.03 7.78
C HIS A 43 -4.85 8.26 6.64
N THR A 44 -4.87 6.93 6.68
CA THR A 44 -4.30 6.07 5.64
C THR A 44 -4.96 6.32 4.28
N LEU A 45 -6.29 6.47 4.27
CA LEU A 45 -7.06 6.72 3.06
C LEU A 45 -6.78 8.13 2.51
N ASP A 46 -6.70 9.14 3.36
CA ASP A 46 -6.36 10.51 2.96
C ASP A 46 -4.96 10.58 2.35
N MET A 47 -3.98 9.97 3.01
CA MET A 47 -2.61 9.87 2.51
C MET A 47 -2.58 9.19 1.13
N ARG A 48 -3.26 8.06 0.97
CA ARG A 48 -3.38 7.35 -0.33
C ARG A 48 -4.08 8.17 -1.40
N ASN A 49 -5.13 8.91 -1.04
CA ASN A 49 -5.83 9.78 -1.95
C ASN A 49 -4.90 10.89 -2.47
N HIS A 50 -4.13 11.54 -1.60
CA HIS A 50 -3.14 12.54 -2.01
C HIS A 50 -2.07 11.96 -2.94
N LEU A 51 -1.52 10.77 -2.64
CA LEU A 51 -0.56 10.09 -3.53
C LEU A 51 -1.17 9.74 -4.89
N GLY A 52 -2.43 9.28 -4.89
CA GLY A 52 -3.20 8.98 -6.09
C GLY A 52 -3.41 10.23 -6.95
N THR A 53 -3.80 11.35 -6.34
CA THR A 53 -3.98 12.63 -7.02
C THR A 53 -2.69 13.11 -7.69
N ILE A 54 -1.54 12.99 -7.01
CA ILE A 54 -0.23 13.32 -7.59
C ILE A 54 0.05 12.47 -8.82
N LEU A 55 -0.14 11.15 -8.72
CA LEU A 55 0.11 10.23 -9.83
C LEU A 55 -0.79 10.53 -11.03
N SER A 56 -2.09 10.73 -10.79
CA SER A 56 -3.06 11.05 -11.83
C SER A 56 -2.73 12.36 -12.52
N ALA A 57 -2.44 13.42 -11.77
CA ALA A 57 -2.08 14.72 -12.34
C ALA A 57 -0.81 14.65 -13.21
N LEU A 58 0.20 13.86 -12.83
CA LEU A 58 1.39 13.63 -13.65
C LEU A 58 1.07 12.86 -14.94
N GLN A 59 0.22 11.84 -14.84
CA GLN A 59 -0.22 11.05 -16.01
C GLN A 59 -1.04 11.90 -16.97
N ASP A 60 -1.92 12.76 -16.47
CA ASP A 60 -2.73 13.66 -17.27
C ASP A 60 -1.87 14.72 -17.94
N ALA A 61 -0.89 15.29 -17.23
CA ALA A 61 0.08 16.21 -17.81
C ALA A 61 0.90 15.56 -18.94
N GLU A 62 1.39 14.33 -18.74
CA GLU A 62 2.10 13.59 -19.79
C GLU A 62 1.19 13.22 -20.96
N THR A 63 -0.05 12.83 -20.70
CA THR A 63 -1.04 12.49 -21.73
C THR A 63 -1.40 13.73 -22.56
N GLY A 64 -1.65 14.86 -21.91
CA GLY A 64 -1.91 16.14 -22.56
C GLY A 64 -0.73 16.60 -23.40
N GLN A 65 0.49 16.51 -22.87
CA GLN A 65 1.71 16.81 -23.63
C GLN A 65 1.84 15.93 -24.88
N ARG A 66 1.61 14.62 -24.78
CA ARG A 66 1.68 13.71 -25.93
C ARG A 66 0.59 14.01 -26.96
N GLY A 67 -0.62 14.34 -26.51
CA GLY A 67 -1.70 14.80 -27.38
C GLY A 67 -1.27 16.03 -28.19
N TYR A 68 -0.71 17.04 -27.52
CA TYR A 68 -0.17 18.23 -28.15
C TYR A 68 0.97 17.93 -29.13
N LEU A 69 1.90 17.03 -28.78
CA LEU A 69 2.96 16.63 -29.70
C LEU A 69 2.39 16.05 -31.00
N LEU A 70 1.39 15.16 -30.89
CA LEU A 70 0.77 14.50 -32.03
C LEU A 70 -0.07 15.45 -32.89
N THR A 71 -0.90 16.29 -32.28
CA THR A 71 -1.90 17.10 -33.00
C THR A 71 -1.44 18.53 -33.27
N GLY A 72 -0.61 19.09 -32.40
CA GLY A 72 -0.28 20.52 -32.36
C GLY A 72 -1.38 21.40 -31.74
N GLU A 73 -2.47 20.81 -31.24
CA GLU A 73 -3.59 21.56 -30.67
C GLU A 73 -3.34 21.94 -29.21
N GLU A 74 -3.34 23.24 -28.93
CA GLU A 74 -3.02 23.81 -27.61
C GLU A 74 -4.00 23.38 -26.50
N SER A 75 -5.22 22.98 -26.86
CA SER A 75 -6.25 22.46 -25.93
C SER A 75 -5.78 21.24 -25.15
N TYR A 76 -4.89 20.42 -25.73
CA TYR A 76 -4.31 19.27 -25.04
C TYR A 76 -3.37 19.65 -23.89
N LEU A 77 -2.89 20.90 -23.82
CA LEU A 77 -1.97 21.35 -22.77
C LEU A 77 -2.66 21.81 -21.49
N GLU A 78 -3.99 21.80 -21.43
CA GLU A 78 -4.74 22.19 -20.23
C GLU A 78 -4.37 21.36 -18.99
N PRO A 79 -4.27 20.01 -19.05
CA PRO A 79 -3.86 19.20 -17.90
C PRO A 79 -2.40 19.43 -17.49
N TYR A 80 -1.52 19.77 -18.44
CA TYR A 80 -0.13 20.12 -18.13
C TYR A 80 -0.05 21.42 -17.33
N ARG A 81 -0.80 22.44 -17.74
CA ARG A 81 -0.80 23.77 -17.09
C ARG A 81 -1.36 23.72 -15.68
N THR A 82 -2.43 22.95 -15.48
CA THR A 82 -3.10 22.83 -14.18
C THR A 82 -2.41 21.84 -13.24
N GLY A 83 -1.76 20.80 -13.80
CA GLY A 83 -1.14 19.72 -13.02
C GLY A 83 0.00 20.16 -12.11
N SER A 84 0.88 21.08 -12.54
CA SER A 84 2.05 21.47 -11.73
C SER A 84 1.67 22.15 -10.42
N ALA A 85 0.72 23.08 -10.46
CA ALA A 85 0.22 23.77 -9.28
C ALA A 85 -0.54 22.81 -8.34
N ALA A 86 -1.37 21.93 -8.91
CA ALA A 86 -2.09 20.92 -8.15
C ALA A 86 -1.14 20.00 -7.38
N ILE A 87 -0.12 19.44 -8.05
CA ILE A 87 0.85 18.53 -7.41
C ILE A 87 1.63 19.24 -6.30
N THR A 88 1.98 20.51 -6.48
CA THR A 88 2.68 21.28 -5.45
C THR A 88 1.81 21.45 -4.20
N ALA A 89 0.51 21.70 -4.38
CA ALA A 89 -0.44 21.76 -3.28
C ALA A 89 -0.60 20.40 -2.58
N GLU A 90 -0.70 19.30 -3.33
CA GLU A 90 -0.79 17.95 -2.77
C GLU A 90 0.45 17.58 -1.93
N ILE A 91 1.66 17.90 -2.41
CA ILE A 91 2.90 17.69 -1.67
C ILE A 91 2.90 18.47 -0.34
N ALA A 92 2.40 19.70 -0.34
CA ALA A 92 2.27 20.50 0.86
C ALA A 92 1.23 19.92 1.84
N SER A 93 0.08 19.48 1.33
CA SER A 93 -0.96 18.81 2.12
C SER A 93 -0.43 17.54 2.80
N ILE A 94 0.27 16.68 2.06
CA ILE A 94 0.88 15.48 2.62
C ILE A 94 1.87 15.85 3.73
N ARG A 95 2.73 16.85 3.51
CA ARG A 95 3.72 17.26 4.51
C ARG A 95 3.07 17.74 5.81
N ALA A 96 1.92 18.40 5.72
CA ALA A 96 1.15 18.83 6.88
C ALA A 96 0.36 17.69 7.54
N LEU A 97 -0.05 16.69 6.76
CA LEU A 97 -0.83 15.55 7.24
C LEU A 97 0.00 14.60 8.11
N THR A 98 1.29 14.42 7.80
CA THR A 98 2.14 13.42 8.46
C THR A 98 3.32 14.01 9.23
N GLU A 99 3.63 13.44 10.40
CA GLU A 99 4.86 13.71 11.18
C GLU A 99 5.93 12.63 10.95
N ASN A 100 5.68 11.64 10.10
CA ASN A 100 6.58 10.52 9.91
C ASN A 100 7.87 10.95 9.15
N PRO A 101 9.07 10.81 9.75
CA PRO A 101 10.32 11.20 9.10
C PRO A 101 10.58 10.47 7.76
N MET A 102 10.13 9.23 7.62
CA MET A 102 10.26 8.48 6.36
C MET A 102 9.41 9.10 5.26
N GLN A 103 8.20 9.56 5.59
CA GLN A 103 7.34 10.24 4.60
C GLN A 103 7.92 11.59 4.20
N HIS A 104 8.47 12.37 5.14
CA HIS A 104 9.15 13.62 4.81
C HIS A 104 10.37 13.39 3.90
N ALA A 105 11.18 12.37 4.18
CA ALA A 105 12.31 12.01 3.31
C ALA A 105 11.85 11.59 1.90
N ASN A 106 10.74 10.85 1.78
CA ASN A 106 10.18 10.50 0.48
C ASN A 106 9.66 11.74 -0.28
N LEU A 107 9.04 12.71 0.40
CA LEU A 107 8.62 13.98 -0.20
C LEU A 107 9.81 14.81 -0.70
N ASP A 108 10.91 14.81 0.05
CA ASP A 108 12.14 15.50 -0.34
C ASP A 108 12.79 14.86 -1.58
N LEU A 109 12.58 13.55 -1.81
CA LEU A 109 12.95 12.87 -3.04
C LEU A 109 11.95 13.13 -4.19
N LEU A 110 10.65 13.17 -3.88
CA LEU A 110 9.58 13.32 -4.87
C LEU A 110 9.60 14.71 -5.52
N GLY A 111 9.81 15.77 -4.75
CA GLY A 111 9.78 17.16 -5.25
C GLY A 111 10.71 17.40 -6.45
N PRO A 112 12.02 17.10 -6.34
CA PRO A 112 12.95 17.22 -7.46
C PRO A 112 12.59 16.36 -8.67
N LEU A 113 12.05 15.16 -8.47
CA LEU A 113 11.61 14.30 -9.56
C LEU A 113 10.40 14.88 -10.31
N VAL A 114 9.44 15.45 -9.58
CA VAL A 114 8.30 16.18 -10.16
C VAL A 114 8.80 17.37 -10.97
N SER A 115 9.70 18.20 -10.41
CA SER A 115 10.30 19.33 -11.14
C SER A 115 11.05 18.88 -12.39
N ALA A 116 11.81 17.79 -12.32
CA ALA A 116 12.52 17.22 -13.46
C ALA A 116 11.55 16.70 -14.54
N LYS A 117 10.41 16.14 -14.14
CA LYS A 117 9.36 15.68 -15.05
C LYS A 117 8.70 16.86 -15.77
N PHE A 118 8.28 17.90 -15.05
CA PHE A 118 7.70 19.09 -15.68
C PHE A 118 8.70 19.81 -16.59
N GLY A 119 9.98 19.90 -16.20
CA GLY A 119 11.02 20.46 -17.08
C GLY A 119 11.24 19.63 -18.37
N GLU A 120 11.02 18.32 -18.33
CA GLU A 120 11.03 17.47 -19.54
C GLU A 120 9.83 17.73 -20.45
N LEU A 121 8.63 17.82 -19.87
CA LEU A 121 7.42 18.14 -20.61
C LEU A 121 7.52 19.54 -21.25
N ASP A 122 8.01 20.54 -20.50
CA ASP A 122 8.18 21.90 -21.00
C ASP A 122 9.15 21.97 -22.19
N GLN A 123 10.32 21.34 -22.05
CA GLN A 123 11.32 21.29 -23.11
C GLN A 123 10.75 20.70 -24.41
N THR A 124 9.99 19.61 -24.30
CA THR A 124 9.43 18.92 -25.48
C THR A 124 8.30 19.71 -26.13
N ILE A 125 7.47 20.39 -25.33
CA ILE A 125 6.44 21.33 -25.81
C ILE A 125 7.09 22.49 -26.57
N GLU A 126 8.14 23.09 -26.00
CA GLU A 126 8.79 24.24 -26.62
C GLU A 126 9.50 23.86 -27.93
N VAL A 127 10.15 22.69 -27.97
CA VAL A 127 10.75 22.17 -29.20
C VAL A 127 9.69 21.86 -30.25
N ARG A 128 8.50 21.38 -29.84
CA ARG A 128 7.38 21.16 -30.77
C ARG A 128 6.88 22.46 -31.38
N ARG A 129 6.85 23.55 -30.61
CA ARG A 129 6.44 24.89 -31.06
C ARG A 129 7.46 25.54 -32.00
N SER A 130 8.73 25.49 -31.64
CA SER A 130 9.79 26.25 -32.29
C SER A 130 10.44 25.52 -33.47
N ILE A 131 10.62 24.20 -33.38
CA ILE A 131 11.36 23.40 -34.36
C ILE A 131 10.44 22.42 -35.10
N GLY A 132 9.45 21.86 -34.40
CA GLY A 132 8.43 20.98 -34.98
C GLY A 132 8.45 19.55 -34.45
N PHE A 133 7.58 18.72 -35.02
CA PHE A 133 7.27 17.37 -34.51
C PHE A 133 8.49 16.45 -34.43
N ALA A 134 9.28 16.37 -35.50
CA ALA A 134 10.40 15.43 -35.58
C ALA A 134 11.47 15.68 -34.50
N ALA A 135 11.74 16.96 -34.20
CA ALA A 135 12.68 17.35 -33.14
C ALA A 135 12.14 17.01 -31.74
N ALA A 136 10.85 17.25 -31.50
CA ALA A 136 10.21 16.89 -30.23
C ALA A 136 10.19 15.36 -30.02
N LEU A 137 9.91 14.59 -31.07
CA LEU A 137 9.93 13.14 -31.04
C LEU A 137 11.32 12.59 -30.72
N ALA A 138 12.39 13.20 -31.24
CA ALA A 138 13.76 12.80 -30.93
C ALA A 138 14.07 12.92 -29.42
N ILE A 139 13.57 13.95 -28.76
CA ILE A 139 13.73 14.14 -27.31
C ILE A 139 12.93 13.09 -26.54
N VAL A 140 11.66 12.87 -26.89
CA VAL A 140 10.82 11.84 -26.22
C VAL A 140 11.43 10.45 -26.39
N SER A 141 12.01 10.16 -27.56
CA SER A 141 12.65 8.87 -27.88
C SER A 141 13.92 8.59 -27.06
N THR A 142 14.48 9.59 -26.36
CA THR A 142 15.59 9.36 -25.42
C THR A 142 15.19 8.51 -24.22
N GLY A 143 13.89 8.38 -23.93
CA GLY A 143 13.38 7.64 -22.78
C GLY A 143 13.58 8.35 -21.43
N ARG A 144 14.13 9.57 -21.41
CA ARG A 144 14.35 10.37 -20.19
C ARG A 144 13.05 10.58 -19.40
N GLY A 145 11.97 10.98 -20.07
CA GLY A 145 10.65 11.17 -19.45
C GLY A 145 10.07 9.91 -18.82
N LYS A 146 10.34 8.72 -19.42
CA LYS A 146 9.94 7.42 -18.86
C LYS A 146 10.76 7.09 -17.61
N ALA A 147 12.08 7.26 -17.67
CA ALA A 147 12.97 6.96 -16.55
C ALA A 147 12.63 7.81 -15.30
N VAL A 148 12.28 9.08 -15.50
CA VAL A 148 11.83 9.95 -14.39
C VAL A 148 10.47 9.50 -13.85
N MET A 149 9.50 9.15 -14.70
CA MET A 149 8.20 8.64 -14.22
C MET A 149 8.31 7.31 -13.48
N ASP A 150 9.20 6.41 -13.90
CA ASP A 150 9.42 5.15 -13.21
C ASP A 150 10.01 5.38 -11.81
N GLN A 151 10.91 6.37 -11.65
CA GLN A 151 11.40 6.80 -10.34
C GLN A 151 10.28 7.40 -9.48
N ILE A 152 9.44 8.27 -10.04
CA ILE A 152 8.29 8.84 -9.31
C ILE A 152 7.35 7.73 -8.84
N ARG A 153 6.98 6.78 -9.71
CA ARG A 153 6.13 5.64 -9.32
C ARG A 153 6.76 4.82 -8.21
N SER A 154 8.09 4.63 -8.24
CA SER A 154 8.81 3.93 -7.18
C SER A 154 8.73 4.66 -5.84
N VAL A 155 8.90 5.99 -5.82
CA VAL A 155 8.79 6.79 -4.60
C VAL A 155 7.36 6.76 -4.06
N LEU A 156 6.35 6.99 -4.91
CA LEU A 156 4.94 6.92 -4.49
C LEU A 156 4.55 5.53 -3.95
N SER A 157 5.04 4.45 -4.58
CA SER A 157 4.83 3.09 -4.07
C SER A 157 5.54 2.84 -2.74
N THR A 158 6.70 3.47 -2.51
CA THR A 158 7.40 3.40 -1.22
C THR A 158 6.60 4.12 -0.14
N MET A 159 6.05 5.29 -0.45
CA MET A 159 5.18 6.03 0.46
C MET A 159 3.91 5.25 0.83
N ASP A 160 3.27 4.60 -0.15
CA ASP A 160 2.11 3.75 0.08
C ASP A 160 2.45 2.52 0.95
N THR A 161 3.63 1.93 0.75
CA THR A 161 4.10 0.80 1.58
C THR A 161 4.37 1.22 3.03
N VAL A 162 4.85 2.46 3.26
CA VAL A 162 5.00 2.99 4.62
C VAL A 162 3.66 3.04 5.33
N GLU A 163 2.60 3.48 4.64
CA GLU A 163 1.25 3.51 5.22
C GLU A 163 0.71 2.10 5.53
N ASP A 164 0.96 1.11 4.66
CA ASP A 164 0.60 -0.29 4.95
C ASP A 164 1.27 -0.83 6.22
N VAL A 165 2.57 -0.53 6.40
CA VAL A 165 3.33 -0.97 7.58
C VAL A 165 2.82 -0.28 8.84
N LEU A 166 2.58 1.03 8.78
CA LEU A 166 2.01 1.78 9.90
C LEU A 166 0.64 1.22 10.30
N LEU A 167 -0.22 0.93 9.32
CA LEU A 167 -1.54 0.38 9.59
C LEU A 167 -1.46 -1.01 10.24
N ASP A 168 -0.61 -1.90 9.74
CA ASP A 168 -0.43 -3.26 10.25
C ASP A 168 0.18 -3.29 11.66
N ASP A 169 1.14 -2.41 11.95
CA ASP A 169 1.71 -2.28 13.30
C ASP A 169 0.65 -1.82 14.31
N ARG A 170 -0.23 -0.88 13.94
CA ARG A 170 -1.33 -0.42 14.82
C ARG A 170 -2.38 -1.48 15.07
N VAL A 171 -2.76 -2.24 14.04
CA VAL A 171 -3.68 -3.38 14.19
C VAL A 171 -3.11 -4.41 15.18
N ARG A 172 -1.79 -4.66 15.15
CA ARG A 172 -1.15 -5.58 16.10
C ARG A 172 -1.10 -5.06 17.53
N GLU A 173 -0.90 -3.76 17.72
CA GLU A 173 -0.95 -3.13 19.04
C GLU A 173 -2.35 -3.29 19.68
N GLU A 174 -3.42 -3.20 18.89
CA GLU A 174 -4.80 -3.44 19.36
C GLU A 174 -5.10 -4.92 19.69
N GLU A 175 -4.42 -5.88 19.06
CA GLU A 175 -4.60 -7.31 19.31
C GLU A 175 -3.85 -7.84 20.55
N GLU A 176 -2.84 -7.11 21.04
CA GLU A 176 -1.97 -7.56 22.13
C GLU A 176 -2.67 -7.74 23.51
N PRO A 177 -3.65 -6.92 23.91
CA PRO A 177 -4.43 -7.11 25.14
C PRO A 177 -5.18 -8.45 25.16
N CYS A 178 -5.74 -8.88 24.03
CA CYS A 178 -6.42 -10.18 23.91
C CYS A 178 -5.44 -11.34 24.11
N ARG A 179 -4.24 -11.25 23.53
CA ARG A 179 -3.23 -12.32 23.62
C ARG A 179 -2.63 -12.46 25.03
N ARG A 180 -2.50 -11.37 25.79
CA ARG A 180 -2.07 -11.43 27.20
C ARG A 180 -3.14 -12.01 28.14
N HIS A 181 -4.43 -11.78 27.86
CA HIS A 181 -5.52 -12.34 28.66
C HIS A 181 -5.59 -13.87 28.54
N ASP A 182 -5.36 -14.43 27.34
CA ASP A 182 -5.37 -15.89 27.11
C ASP A 182 -4.19 -16.63 27.75
N LEU A 183 -3.00 -16.03 27.77
CA LEU A 183 -1.80 -16.66 28.37
C LEU A 183 -1.81 -16.67 29.91
N GLY A 184 -2.60 -15.79 30.54
CA GLY A 184 -2.77 -15.74 32.00
C GLY A 184 -3.70 -16.82 32.55
N HIS A 185 -4.63 -17.35 31.74
CA HIS A 185 -5.64 -18.33 32.18
C HIS A 185 -5.30 -19.79 31.84
N ALA A 186 -4.21 -20.05 31.10
CA ALA A 186 -3.80 -21.41 30.72
C ALA A 186 -3.34 -22.31 31.89
N HIS A 187 -3.25 -21.81 33.13
CA HIS A 187 -2.79 -22.57 34.29
C HIS A 187 -3.82 -22.81 35.40
N ARG A 188 -5.09 -22.43 35.25
CA ARG A 188 -6.13 -22.81 36.22
C ARG A 188 -7.45 -23.16 35.55
N HIS A 189 -7.89 -24.38 35.81
CA HIS A 189 -9.23 -24.96 35.64
C HIS A 189 -9.40 -25.95 34.49
N PRO A 190 -9.58 -27.25 34.81
CA PRO A 190 -10.16 -28.23 33.92
C PRO A 190 -11.67 -28.20 34.11
N ASP A 191 -12.35 -27.14 33.67
CA ASP A 191 -13.79 -27.30 33.44
C ASP A 191 -14.32 -26.36 32.37
N ARG A 192 -15.18 -26.93 31.52
CA ARG A 192 -15.69 -26.33 30.30
C ARG A 192 -16.66 -25.20 30.64
N GLY A 193 -16.37 -23.99 30.17
CA GLY A 193 -17.31 -22.87 30.25
C GLY A 193 -16.89 -21.70 29.38
N ARG A 194 -17.33 -21.73 28.11
CA ARG A 194 -17.39 -20.63 27.12
C ARG A 194 -16.75 -19.31 27.54
N CYS A 195 -15.52 -19.07 27.10
CA CYS A 195 -14.99 -17.72 26.96
C CYS A 195 -15.63 -17.11 25.70
N GLY A 196 -16.41 -16.05 25.88
CA GLY A 196 -17.07 -15.32 24.78
C GLY A 196 -16.08 -14.41 24.07
N CYS A 197 -15.42 -14.92 23.02
CA CYS A 197 -14.87 -14.04 22.01
C CYS A 197 -16.03 -13.42 21.22
N PRO A 198 -16.12 -12.09 21.04
CA PRO A 198 -17.00 -11.54 20.03
C PRO A 198 -16.57 -12.06 18.64
N PRO A 199 -17.49 -12.42 17.74
CA PRO A 199 -17.13 -12.90 16.41
C PRO A 199 -16.66 -11.71 15.55
N GLY A 200 -15.41 -11.31 15.74
CA GLY A 200 -14.75 -10.24 15.01
C GLY A 200 -13.89 -10.79 13.87
N ARG A 201 -14.49 -10.88 12.68
CA ARG A 201 -13.86 -10.91 11.34
C ARG A 201 -12.48 -11.56 11.24
N LEU A 202 -12.48 -12.90 11.17
CA LEU A 202 -11.53 -13.60 10.29
C LEU A 202 -11.82 -13.17 8.84
N ARG A 203 -11.19 -12.09 8.38
CA ARG A 203 -11.03 -11.84 6.94
C ARG A 203 -9.55 -11.92 6.59
N HIS A 204 -9.24 -13.04 5.94
CA HIS A 204 -8.15 -13.24 5.00
C HIS A 204 -6.89 -12.40 5.25
N ALA A 205 -5.91 -13.05 5.88
CA ALA A 205 -4.51 -12.80 5.57
C ALA A 205 -4.36 -12.81 4.04
N ASN A 206 -4.22 -11.63 3.43
CA ASN A 206 -3.90 -11.47 2.02
C ASN A 206 -2.42 -11.83 1.82
N ARG A 207 -2.10 -13.10 2.02
CA ARG A 207 -0.89 -13.72 1.55
C ARG A 207 -1.19 -14.19 0.15
N HIS A 208 -1.18 -13.28 -0.84
CA HIS A 208 -0.94 -13.50 -2.28
C HIS A 208 -1.54 -12.35 -3.11
N ARG A 209 -0.74 -11.29 -3.36
CA ARG A 209 -0.88 -10.51 -4.61
C ARG A 209 0.42 -9.81 -5.01
N VAL A 210 1.46 -10.61 -5.21
CA VAL A 210 2.52 -10.27 -6.18
C VAL A 210 2.21 -11.09 -7.44
N SER A 211 2.17 -10.42 -8.58
CA SER A 211 1.83 -10.92 -9.93
C SER A 211 0.36 -10.80 -10.33
N GLN A 212 0.01 -9.66 -10.94
CA GLN A 212 -0.74 -9.63 -12.21
C GLN A 212 -0.84 -8.18 -12.71
N LEU A 213 0.11 -7.77 -13.54
CA LEU A 213 -0.03 -6.71 -14.55
C LEU A 213 0.92 -7.02 -15.71
N VAL A 214 0.57 -7.99 -16.56
CA VAL A 214 1.02 -8.03 -17.96
C VAL A 214 -0.10 -8.61 -18.83
N GLY A 215 -0.60 -7.78 -19.76
CA GLY A 215 -0.94 -8.18 -21.13
C GLY A 215 -2.32 -8.80 -21.38
N GLY A 216 -3.22 -8.00 -21.95
CA GLY A 216 -4.33 -8.51 -22.76
C GLY A 216 -3.91 -8.84 -24.19
N GLY A 217 -4.69 -9.70 -24.87
CA GLY A 217 -4.80 -9.71 -26.33
C GLY A 217 -4.60 -11.07 -27.03
N GLY A 218 -5.71 -11.73 -27.39
CA GLY A 218 -5.96 -12.16 -28.78
C GLY A 218 -5.39 -13.47 -29.34
N SER A 219 -6.28 -14.47 -29.43
CA SER A 219 -6.64 -15.23 -30.65
C SER A 219 -5.75 -16.38 -31.20
N ARG A 220 -6.45 -17.53 -31.34
CA ARG A 220 -6.38 -18.61 -32.36
C ARG A 220 -5.38 -19.78 -32.24
N SER A 221 -6.01 -20.96 -32.08
CA SER A 221 -5.97 -22.15 -32.96
C SER A 221 -4.71 -23.00 -32.98
N GLY A 222 -4.85 -24.29 -32.65
CA GLY A 222 -3.86 -25.31 -32.99
C GLY A 222 -3.88 -26.55 -32.12
N GLU A 223 -4.64 -27.55 -32.56
CA GLU A 223 -4.70 -28.93 -32.07
C GLU A 223 -3.33 -29.63 -32.11
N GLY A 224 -3.01 -30.45 -31.10
CA GLY A 224 -1.77 -31.22 -31.09
C GLY A 224 -1.55 -32.01 -29.80
N THR A 225 -2.12 -33.21 -29.75
CA THR A 225 -1.90 -34.22 -28.71
C THR A 225 -0.45 -34.70 -28.69
N LYS A 226 0.21 -34.68 -27.51
CA LYS A 226 1.22 -35.67 -27.09
C LYS A 226 1.65 -35.47 -25.62
N GLY A 227 1.56 -36.57 -24.87
CA GLY A 227 2.03 -36.89 -23.51
C GLY A 227 2.69 -35.82 -22.64
N ALA A 228 2.05 -35.47 -21.53
CA ALA A 228 2.66 -34.73 -20.43
C ALA A 228 2.92 -35.67 -19.25
N GLN A 229 4.20 -35.98 -19.03
CA GLN A 229 4.73 -36.50 -17.77
C GLN A 229 4.69 -35.37 -16.73
N THR A 230 4.08 -35.64 -15.59
CA THR A 230 4.00 -34.72 -14.45
C THR A 230 5.38 -34.57 -13.82
N THR A 231 6.06 -33.46 -14.10
CA THR A 231 7.23 -33.00 -13.34
C THR A 231 6.98 -31.57 -12.87
N CYS A 232 7.00 -31.38 -11.54
CA CYS A 232 6.94 -30.06 -10.91
C CYS A 232 8.35 -29.47 -10.89
N GLU A 233 8.64 -28.51 -11.79
CA GLU A 233 9.82 -27.66 -11.70
C GLU A 233 9.46 -26.31 -11.05
N LEU A 234 10.25 -25.94 -10.03
CA LEU A 234 10.24 -24.63 -9.37
C LEU A 234 11.01 -23.60 -10.23
N PRO A 235 10.54 -22.35 -10.37
CA PRO A 235 11.30 -21.30 -11.04
C PRO A 235 12.32 -20.70 -10.06
N GLY A 236 13.62 -20.70 -10.40
CA GLY A 236 14.62 -19.96 -9.60
C GLY A 236 16.10 -20.33 -9.71
N VAL A 237 16.54 -21.11 -10.70
CA VAL A 237 17.99 -21.35 -10.94
C VAL A 237 18.42 -20.64 -12.22
N ALA A 238 18.93 -19.41 -12.08
CA ALA A 238 19.59 -18.72 -13.18
C ALA A 238 21.01 -19.30 -13.37
N ARG A 239 21.26 -19.83 -14.57
CA ARG A 239 22.58 -20.19 -15.06
C ARG A 239 23.43 -18.92 -15.17
N ILE A 240 24.62 -18.93 -14.57
CA ILE A 240 25.66 -17.91 -14.81
C ILE A 240 26.49 -18.42 -15.99
N GLY A 241 26.37 -17.74 -17.14
CA GLY A 241 27.32 -17.85 -18.24
C GLY A 241 28.64 -17.21 -17.80
N THR A 242 29.72 -17.99 -17.84
CA THR A 242 31.07 -17.52 -17.58
C THR A 242 31.64 -16.89 -18.84
N ASP A 243 31.98 -15.60 -18.77
CA ASP A 243 33.05 -15.07 -19.60
C ASP A 243 34.04 -14.26 -18.74
N SER A 244 35.31 -14.64 -18.89
CA SER A 244 36.55 -14.07 -18.37
C SER A 244 36.96 -14.20 -16.88
N PRO A 245 38.27 -14.43 -16.61
CA PRO A 245 38.77 -15.07 -15.40
C PRO A 245 39.39 -14.07 -14.41
N GLY A 246 39.18 -14.27 -13.10
CA GLY A 246 40.07 -13.67 -12.10
C GLY A 246 39.49 -13.18 -10.77
N ARG A 247 38.21 -13.43 -10.41
CA ARG A 247 37.71 -13.10 -9.06
C ARG A 247 37.07 -14.29 -8.37
N ARG A 248 37.54 -14.53 -7.14
CA ARG A 248 37.18 -15.63 -6.24
C ARG A 248 35.68 -15.54 -5.90
N THR A 249 34.98 -16.67 -5.97
CA THR A 249 33.56 -16.78 -5.68
C THR A 249 33.34 -17.07 -4.19
N GLU A 250 32.67 -16.17 -3.49
CA GLU A 250 32.15 -16.43 -2.15
C GLU A 250 30.69 -16.88 -2.26
N ARG A 251 30.31 -17.94 -1.53
CA ARG A 251 28.92 -18.43 -1.47
C ARG A 251 28.30 -17.97 -0.16
N CYS A 252 27.36 -17.03 -0.25
CA CYS A 252 26.58 -16.56 0.90
C CYS A 252 25.16 -17.14 0.81
N VAL A 253 24.67 -17.67 1.93
CA VAL A 253 23.31 -18.21 2.06
C VAL A 253 22.57 -17.38 3.10
N VAL A 254 21.41 -16.86 2.72
CA VAL A 254 20.54 -16.07 3.62
C VAL A 254 19.61 -17.03 4.37
N GLY A 255 19.78 -17.13 5.68
CA GLY A 255 18.94 -17.96 6.55
C GLY A 255 17.64 -17.25 6.92
N GLN A 256 16.50 -17.82 6.53
CA GLN A 256 15.17 -17.21 6.53
C GLN A 256 14.49 -17.00 7.90
N ARG A 257 15.20 -17.09 9.04
CA ARG A 257 14.58 -16.96 10.38
C ARG A 257 15.25 -16.04 11.39
N ARG A 258 16.41 -15.44 11.12
CA ARG A 258 17.06 -14.50 12.07
C ARG A 258 17.89 -13.36 11.46
N GLY A 259 17.85 -13.12 10.15
CA GLY A 259 18.58 -11.99 9.54
C GLY A 259 20.12 -12.05 9.67
N VAL A 260 20.71 -13.19 10.05
CA VAL A 260 22.17 -13.35 10.12
C VAL A 260 22.66 -13.95 8.80
N VAL A 261 23.51 -13.21 8.09
CA VAL A 261 24.22 -13.70 6.90
C VAL A 261 25.45 -14.48 7.38
N ARG A 262 25.53 -15.78 7.04
CA ARG A 262 26.77 -16.57 7.15
C ARG A 262 27.37 -16.75 5.76
N CYS A 263 28.58 -16.25 5.57
CA CYS A 263 29.40 -16.57 4.42
C CYS A 263 30.50 -17.54 4.88
N THR A 264 30.64 -18.64 4.15
CA THR A 264 31.69 -19.64 4.42
C THR A 264 32.68 -19.60 3.26
N ARG A 265 33.96 -19.40 3.58
CA ARG A 265 35.04 -19.43 2.59
C ARG A 265 35.25 -20.87 2.15
N LEU A 266 35.07 -21.14 0.85
CA LEU A 266 35.53 -22.40 0.26
C LEU A 266 37.05 -22.27 0.05
N GLY A 267 37.81 -23.17 0.66
CA GLY A 267 39.24 -23.35 0.40
C GLY A 267 39.48 -23.97 -0.96
#